data_AF-S9UAL7-F1
#
_entry.id   AF-S9UAL7-F1
#
_cell.length_a   1.000
_cell.length_b   1.000
_cell.length_c   1.000
_cell.angle_alpha   90.00
_cell.angle_beta   90.00
_cell.angle_gamma   90.00
#
_symmetry.space_group_name_H-M   'P 1'
#
loop_
_entity.id
_entity.type
_entity.pdbx_description
1 polymer ?
#
loop_
_entity_poly.entity_id
_entity_poly.type
_entity_poly.pdbx_seq_one_letter_code
_entity_poly.pdbx_strand_id
1 'polypeptide(L)'
;MDEVLSHERGPWLRSKKVRTFILEKSPAGAAAELANQVKCSSIQALVPLLSSVSIYLSAGDRQTQFVKDELFKLLLVQIVEGSDRSVCANCGTALGFFFSCGMLLGDPFQLATDLLQRGIVSVAQADGICTLAVASNATPLPISKASFWAMVGHVAAEVSDTAIRTALLGHLRHLKQQTIPWPISFSPSEMPPCSLQVSSTAQHQQGEARRRTVYVSHLPAQLPQNTLMEFLSHAGVVDKVRVCVSPGYSTMFAFVEMHTVKGAKVAIELNGGHMMGCVVRVQAARNPIQDVMSGDAIYSPTGLLQQHCLFGQSSAPLAACATEPSCVIRHQM
;
A
#
# COMPACT_ATOMS: atom_id res chain seq x y z
N MET A 1 14.71 54.75 14.24
CA MET A 1 14.33 53.80 15.30
C MET A 1 13.41 52.79 14.65
N ASP A 2 13.98 51.82 13.94
CA ASP A 2 13.21 50.77 13.27
C ASP A 2 14.08 49.52 13.23
N GLU A 3 14.06 48.76 14.34
CA GLU A 3 14.66 47.43 14.38
C GLU A 3 13.99 46.59 15.48
N VAL A 4 12.81 46.04 15.19
CA VAL A 4 12.28 44.84 15.88
C VAL A 4 11.56 43.97 14.85
N LEU A 5 12.34 43.14 14.16
CA LEU A 5 11.85 42.04 13.33
C LEU A 5 12.82 40.87 13.50
N SER A 6 12.71 40.18 14.63
CA SER A 6 13.60 39.07 14.98
C SER A 6 12.91 37.98 15.81
N HIS A 7 11.89 37.33 15.23
CA HIS A 7 11.66 35.90 15.45
C HIS A 7 10.78 35.37 14.31
N GLU A 8 10.91 34.08 14.00
CA GLU A 8 10.23 33.36 12.90
C GLU A 8 10.94 33.30 11.54
N ARG A 9 12.17 32.75 11.49
CA ARG A 9 12.61 31.96 10.31
C ARG A 9 13.56 30.85 10.78
N GLY A 10 13.08 29.60 10.71
CA GLY A 10 13.89 28.40 10.98
C GLY A 10 15.14 28.32 10.07
N PRO A 11 16.37 28.07 10.58
CA PRO A 11 17.60 28.33 9.82
C PRO A 11 18.03 27.34 8.69
N TRP A 12 17.24 26.34 8.30
CA TRP A 12 17.83 25.11 7.69
C TRP A 12 17.36 24.69 6.29
N LEU A 13 16.61 25.51 5.55
CA LEU A 13 16.16 25.18 4.18
C LEU A 13 17.21 25.43 3.08
N ARG A 14 18.46 24.95 3.26
CA ARG A 14 19.41 24.84 2.15
C ARG A 14 20.14 23.49 2.19
N SER A 15 19.86 22.69 1.16
CA SER A 15 20.33 21.33 0.83
C SER A 15 21.83 21.00 1.12
N LYS A 16 22.71 21.99 1.28
CA LYS A 16 24.13 21.78 1.62
C LYS A 16 24.42 21.49 3.10
N LYS A 17 23.51 21.82 4.03
CA LYS A 17 23.79 21.85 5.49
C LYS A 17 23.48 20.53 6.21
N VAL A 18 22.55 19.72 5.70
CA VAL A 18 22.20 18.39 6.26
C VAL A 18 23.33 17.38 6.06
N ARG A 19 24.02 17.45 4.91
CA ARG A 19 25.17 16.57 4.60
C ARG A 19 26.36 16.78 5.54
N THR A 20 26.77 18.02 5.79
CA THR A 20 27.86 18.33 6.72
C THR A 20 27.52 17.94 8.15
N PHE A 21 26.27 18.14 8.56
CA PHE A 21 25.78 17.83 9.90
C PHE A 21 25.84 16.34 10.27
N ILE A 22 25.51 15.44 9.33
CA ILE A 22 25.53 13.99 9.60
C ILE A 22 26.94 13.40 9.48
N LEU A 23 27.83 14.04 8.71
CA LEU A 23 29.24 13.65 8.64
C LEU A 23 30.02 13.97 9.93
N GLU A 24 29.56 14.94 10.73
CA GLU A 24 30.19 15.33 12.01
C GLU A 24 29.72 14.50 13.21
N LYS A 25 28.55 13.83 13.12
CA LYS A 25 27.97 13.03 14.22
C LYS A 25 28.13 11.53 13.98
N SER A 26 28.10 10.76 15.08
CA SER A 26 27.94 9.31 14.96
C SER A 26 26.60 8.97 14.29
N PRO A 27 26.48 7.82 13.58
CA PRO A 27 25.24 7.44 12.90
C PRO A 27 24.02 7.37 13.85
N ALA A 28 24.22 6.87 15.07
CA ALA A 28 23.18 6.85 16.10
C ALA A 28 22.81 8.28 16.58
N GLY A 29 23.82 9.16 16.74
CA GLY A 29 23.58 10.55 17.12
C GLY A 29 22.85 11.35 16.04
N ALA A 30 23.11 11.06 14.76
CA ALA A 30 22.38 11.64 13.64
C ALA A 30 20.91 11.18 13.62
N ALA A 31 20.66 9.88 13.81
CA ALA A 31 19.30 9.33 13.89
C ALA A 31 18.51 9.94 15.06
N ALA A 32 19.12 10.04 16.25
CA ALA A 32 18.51 10.62 17.44
C ALA A 32 18.14 12.10 17.25
N GLU A 33 19.00 12.87 16.60
CA GLU A 33 18.70 14.26 16.27
C GLU A 33 17.54 14.37 15.28
N LEU A 34 17.57 13.61 14.18
CA LEU A 34 16.51 13.61 13.19
C LEU A 34 15.17 13.24 13.82
N ALA A 35 15.16 12.22 14.69
CA ALA A 35 14.00 11.87 15.48
C ALA A 35 13.54 13.07 16.32
N ASN A 36 14.43 13.72 17.08
CA ASN A 36 14.09 14.88 17.89
C ASN A 36 13.49 16.04 17.06
N GLN A 37 14.03 16.31 15.86
CA GLN A 37 13.48 17.32 14.96
C GLN A 37 12.07 16.96 14.47
N VAL A 38 11.82 15.69 14.13
CA VAL A 38 10.47 15.21 13.78
C VAL A 38 9.52 15.43 14.96
N LYS A 39 9.93 15.05 16.19
CA LYS A 39 9.11 15.22 17.40
C LYS A 39 8.72 16.68 17.62
N CYS A 40 9.70 17.58 17.55
CA CYS A 40 9.54 19.01 17.86
C CYS A 40 9.02 19.86 16.67
N SER A 41 8.76 19.25 15.51
CA SER A 41 8.31 19.99 14.34
C SER A 41 6.87 20.50 14.49
N SER A 42 6.64 21.74 14.06
CA SER A 42 5.28 22.23 13.82
C SER A 42 4.68 21.54 12.59
N ILE A 43 3.35 21.56 12.48
CA ILE A 43 2.60 20.99 11.34
C ILE A 43 3.11 21.55 10.00
N GLN A 44 3.47 22.83 9.96
CA GLN A 44 3.96 23.49 8.73
C GLN A 44 5.42 23.13 8.39
N ALA A 45 6.25 22.81 9.39
CA ALA A 45 7.67 22.50 9.21
C ALA A 45 7.94 21.01 8.93
N LEU A 46 7.01 20.13 9.33
CA LEU A 46 7.22 18.68 9.27
C LEU A 46 7.38 18.15 7.83
N VAL A 47 6.48 18.50 6.91
CA VAL A 47 6.53 17.97 5.53
C VAL A 47 7.82 18.40 4.78
N PRO A 48 8.26 19.67 4.83
CA PRO A 48 9.54 20.09 4.26
C PRO A 48 10.76 19.38 4.89
N LEU A 49 10.72 19.14 6.22
CA LEU A 49 11.76 18.39 6.92
C LEU A 49 11.84 16.95 6.39
N LEU A 50 10.71 16.23 6.35
CA LEU A 50 10.64 14.85 5.88
C LEU A 50 11.11 14.70 4.42
N SER A 51 10.77 15.66 3.57
CA SER A 51 11.23 15.70 2.18
C SER A 51 12.77 15.83 2.10
N SER A 52 13.35 16.69 2.93
CA SER A 52 14.81 16.87 3.00
C SER A 52 15.52 15.64 3.55
N VAL A 53 14.96 15.01 4.58
CA VAL A 53 15.47 13.77 5.18
C VAL A 53 15.42 12.63 4.18
N SER A 54 14.33 12.50 3.41
CA SER A 54 14.18 11.46 2.40
C SER A 54 15.24 11.56 1.30
N ILE A 55 15.52 12.77 0.79
CA ILE A 55 16.58 12.98 -0.21
C ILE A 55 17.94 12.57 0.36
N TYR A 56 18.22 12.91 1.62
CA TYR A 56 19.49 12.59 2.26
C TYR A 56 19.67 11.08 2.45
N LEU A 57 18.67 10.41 3.01
CA LEU A 57 18.69 8.98 3.32
C LEU A 57 18.45 8.07 2.10
N SER A 58 18.17 8.65 0.93
CA SER A 58 18.14 7.92 -0.34
C SER A 58 19.53 7.49 -0.82
N ALA A 59 20.61 7.98 -0.21
CA ALA A 59 21.94 7.44 -0.47
C ALA A 59 21.98 5.96 -0.03
N GLY A 60 22.48 5.08 -0.88
CA GLY A 60 22.49 3.63 -0.65
C GLY A 60 23.68 3.13 0.17
N ASP A 61 24.41 4.01 0.87
CA ASP A 61 25.61 3.64 1.61
C ASP A 61 25.30 3.04 2.99
N ARG A 62 26.28 2.34 3.58
CA ARG A 62 26.09 1.64 4.86
C ARG A 62 25.73 2.58 6.02
N GLN A 63 26.24 3.80 6.00
CA GLN A 63 26.03 4.76 7.07
C GLN A 63 24.60 5.30 7.05
N THR A 64 24.09 5.65 5.86
CA THR A 64 22.72 6.12 5.69
C THR A 64 21.69 5.02 5.93
N GLN A 65 21.96 3.76 5.59
CA GLN A 65 21.10 2.64 6.00
C GLN A 65 21.02 2.49 7.53
N PHE A 66 22.15 2.59 8.24
CA PHE A 66 22.14 2.54 9.71
C PHE A 66 21.33 3.70 10.32
N VAL A 67 21.55 4.92 9.84
CA VAL A 67 20.80 6.10 10.31
C VAL A 67 19.31 5.92 10.06
N LYS A 68 18.94 5.36 8.91
CA LYS A 68 17.57 5.08 8.52
C LYS A 68 16.90 4.08 9.48
N ASP A 69 17.53 2.94 9.72
CA ASP A 69 16.98 1.90 10.59
C ASP A 69 16.84 2.38 12.05
N GLU A 70 17.84 3.09 12.57
CA GLU A 70 17.78 3.64 13.94
C GLU A 70 16.75 4.77 14.04
N LEU A 71 16.61 5.63 13.02
CA LEU A 71 15.58 6.67 12.98
C LEU A 71 14.18 6.04 13.08
N PHE A 72 13.90 5.03 12.26
CA PHE A 72 12.58 4.38 12.23
C PHE A 72 12.25 3.70 13.56
N LYS A 73 13.24 3.03 14.16
CA LYS A 73 13.11 2.45 15.49
C LYS A 73 12.79 3.52 16.54
N LEU A 74 13.50 4.65 16.55
CA LEU A 74 13.25 5.74 17.50
C LEU A 74 11.86 6.35 17.34
N LEU A 75 11.38 6.55 16.11
CA LEU A 75 10.02 7.04 15.84
C LEU A 75 8.95 6.06 16.32
N LEU A 76 9.15 4.76 16.08
CA LEU A 76 8.23 3.71 16.55
C LEU A 76 8.17 3.63 18.07
N VAL A 77 9.31 3.71 18.76
CA VAL A 77 9.36 3.72 20.23
C VAL A 77 8.52 4.85 20.81
N GLN A 78 8.53 6.05 20.21
CA GLN A 78 7.70 7.16 20.68
C GLN A 78 6.20 6.88 20.58
N ILE A 79 5.76 6.25 19.48
CA ILE A 79 4.35 5.87 19.31
C ILE A 79 3.97 4.84 20.37
N VAL A 80 4.83 3.85 20.63
CA VAL A 80 4.58 2.79 21.63
C VAL A 80 4.56 3.34 23.06
N GLU A 81 5.47 4.26 23.40
CA GLU A 81 5.51 4.91 24.72
C GLU A 81 4.28 5.81 24.95
N GLY A 82 3.78 6.48 23.89
CA GLY A 82 2.51 7.18 23.95
C GLY A 82 2.48 8.39 24.89
N SER A 83 3.61 9.05 25.13
CA SER A 83 3.77 10.09 26.17
C SER A 83 3.20 11.47 25.79
N ASP A 84 3.39 11.92 24.55
CA ASP A 84 2.90 13.24 24.06
C ASP A 84 2.16 13.09 22.73
N ARG A 85 1.00 13.76 22.65
CA ARG A 85 0.06 13.65 21.53
C ARG A 85 0.63 14.20 20.22
N SER A 86 1.26 15.37 20.27
CA SER A 86 1.86 16.01 19.10
C SER A 86 3.08 15.23 18.60
N VAL A 87 3.88 14.70 19.54
CA VAL A 87 5.04 13.87 19.26
C VAL A 87 4.63 12.58 18.56
N CYS A 88 3.66 11.84 19.09
CA CYS A 88 3.19 10.60 18.48
C CYS A 88 2.58 10.85 17.09
N ALA A 89 1.76 11.91 16.95
CA ALA A 89 1.18 12.29 15.67
C ALA A 89 2.24 12.62 14.61
N ASN A 90 3.28 13.37 14.97
CA ASN A 90 4.42 13.69 14.11
C ASN A 90 5.20 12.43 13.72
N CYS A 91 5.49 11.55 14.69
CA CYS A 91 6.20 10.28 14.45
C CYS A 91 5.41 9.36 13.53
N GLY A 92 4.09 9.25 13.73
CA GLY A 92 3.20 8.49 12.86
C GLY A 92 3.21 9.03 11.43
N THR A 93 3.01 10.34 11.28
CA THR A 93 3.05 11.03 9.98
C THR A 93 4.38 10.80 9.26
N ALA A 94 5.50 10.88 9.99
CA ALA A 94 6.82 10.64 9.45
C ALA A 94 6.99 9.20 8.95
N LEU A 95 6.64 8.20 9.75
CA LEU A 95 6.69 6.79 9.34
C LEU A 95 5.81 6.55 8.12
N GLY A 96 4.58 7.06 8.11
CA GLY A 96 3.66 6.89 6.99
C GLY A 96 4.16 7.56 5.70
N PHE A 97 4.81 8.72 5.81
CA PHE A 97 5.50 9.38 4.70
C PHE A 97 6.65 8.50 4.15
N PHE A 98 7.48 7.92 5.02
CA PHE A 98 8.59 7.07 4.61
C PHE A 98 8.14 5.75 3.97
N PHE A 99 7.00 5.20 4.36
CA PHE A 99 6.35 4.11 3.62
C PHE A 99 5.86 4.57 2.25
N SER A 100 5.19 5.73 2.18
CA SER A 100 4.65 6.28 0.93
C SER A 100 5.73 6.61 -0.10
N CYS A 101 6.95 7.00 0.32
CA CYS A 101 8.07 7.23 -0.58
C CYS A 101 9.00 6.01 -0.78
N GLY A 102 8.64 4.84 -0.23
CA GLY A 102 9.37 3.59 -0.44
C GLY A 102 10.68 3.43 0.35
N MET A 103 10.93 4.28 1.34
CA MET A 103 12.10 4.17 2.22
C MET A 103 11.94 3.11 3.32
N LEU A 104 10.70 2.91 3.76
CA LEU A 104 10.28 1.80 4.61
C LEU A 104 9.62 0.74 3.74
N LEU A 105 10.12 -0.49 3.85
CA LEU A 105 9.53 -1.64 3.18
C LEU A 105 8.46 -2.28 4.07
N GLY A 106 7.42 -2.83 3.47
CA GLY A 106 6.36 -3.56 4.17
C GLY A 106 5.00 -2.89 4.02
N ASP A 107 4.05 -3.35 4.85
CA ASP A 107 2.67 -2.87 4.85
C ASP A 107 2.46 -1.94 6.07
N PRO A 108 2.32 -0.62 5.86
CA PRO A 108 2.11 0.33 6.95
C PRO A 108 0.82 0.08 7.73
N PHE A 109 -0.22 -0.45 7.08
CA PHE A 109 -1.50 -0.73 7.72
C PHE A 109 -1.43 -2.00 8.56
N GLN A 110 -0.61 -2.99 8.16
CA GLN A 110 -0.33 -4.15 9.03
C GLN A 110 0.47 -3.74 10.25
N LEU A 111 1.52 -2.93 10.09
CA LEU A 111 2.25 -2.38 11.23
C LEU A 111 1.33 -1.60 12.18
N ALA A 112 0.43 -0.77 11.64
CA ALA A 112 -0.54 -0.03 12.44
C ALA A 112 -1.55 -0.98 13.14
N THR A 113 -1.96 -2.06 12.48
CA THR A 113 -2.83 -3.11 13.01
C THR A 113 -2.15 -3.84 14.17
N ASP A 114 -0.89 -4.25 14.02
CA ASP A 114 -0.09 -4.89 15.07
C ASP A 114 0.05 -3.97 16.30
N LEU A 115 0.24 -2.68 16.08
CA LEU A 115 0.32 -1.68 17.16
C LEU A 115 -1.03 -1.54 17.89
N LEU A 116 -2.17 -1.58 17.17
CA LEU A 116 -3.50 -1.57 17.79
C LEU A 116 -3.76 -2.85 18.62
N GLN A 117 -3.39 -4.02 18.08
CA GLN A 117 -3.61 -5.31 18.73
C GLN A 117 -2.79 -5.49 20.02
N ARG A 118 -1.64 -4.79 20.14
CA ARG A 118 -0.87 -4.73 21.39
C ARG A 118 -1.57 -3.96 22.51
N GLY A 119 -2.68 -3.29 22.19
CA GLY A 119 -3.46 -2.48 23.12
C GLY A 119 -3.05 -1.01 23.10
N ILE A 120 -4.06 -0.15 23.20
CA ILE A 120 -3.87 1.30 23.28
C ILE A 120 -3.91 1.73 24.74
N VAL A 121 -2.85 2.38 25.20
CA VAL A 121 -2.73 2.88 26.58
C VAL A 121 -2.89 4.40 26.70
N SER A 122 -2.85 5.14 25.58
CA SER A 122 -3.02 6.60 25.59
C SER A 122 -3.63 7.16 24.30
N VAL A 123 -4.22 8.35 24.39
CA VAL A 123 -4.72 9.11 23.23
C VAL A 123 -3.58 9.45 22.27
N ALA A 124 -2.39 9.72 22.80
CA ALA A 124 -1.22 10.04 21.99
C ALA A 124 -0.80 8.85 21.12
N GLN A 125 -0.74 7.64 21.70
CA GLN A 125 -0.47 6.42 20.95
C GLN A 125 -1.52 6.17 19.87
N ALA A 126 -2.82 6.33 20.18
CA ALA A 126 -3.90 6.20 19.21
C ALA A 126 -3.73 7.16 18.02
N ASP A 127 -3.41 8.42 18.30
CA ASP A 127 -3.16 9.44 17.27
C ASP A 127 -1.94 9.09 16.42
N GLY A 128 -0.83 8.66 17.03
CA GLY A 128 0.36 8.26 16.28
C GLY A 128 0.12 7.07 15.34
N ILE A 129 -0.64 6.07 15.79
CA ILE A 129 -1.01 4.93 14.95
C ILE A 129 -1.92 5.36 13.79
N CYS A 130 -2.91 6.21 14.07
CA CYS A 130 -3.86 6.67 13.04
C CYS A 130 -3.21 7.62 12.03
N THR A 131 -2.33 8.54 12.45
CA THR A 131 -1.63 9.44 11.53
C THR A 131 -0.63 8.72 10.65
N LEU A 132 -0.03 7.61 11.13
CA LEU A 132 0.76 6.70 10.29
C LEU A 132 -0.09 6.18 9.13
N ALA A 133 -1.25 5.59 9.43
CA ALA A 133 -2.16 5.06 8.41
C ALA A 133 -2.67 6.15 7.44
N VAL A 134 -2.98 7.35 7.93
CA VAL A 134 -3.39 8.49 7.10
C VAL A 134 -2.25 8.96 6.19
N ALA A 135 -1.03 9.06 6.68
CA ALA A 135 0.13 9.46 5.86
C ALA A 135 0.53 8.38 4.84
N SER A 136 0.16 7.12 5.08
CA SER A 136 0.29 6.00 4.15
C SER A 136 -0.87 5.85 3.16
N ASN A 137 -1.79 6.81 3.09
CA ASN A 137 -3.01 6.70 2.27
C ASN A 137 -2.76 6.48 0.76
N ALA A 138 -1.60 6.93 0.27
CA ALA A 138 -1.18 6.76 -1.13
C ALA A 138 -0.61 5.36 -1.44
N THR A 139 -0.33 4.54 -0.42
CA THR A 139 0.16 3.17 -0.63
C THR A 139 -0.95 2.28 -1.22
N PRO A 140 -0.68 1.47 -2.26
CA PRO A 140 -1.69 0.74 -3.01
C PRO A 140 -2.14 -0.57 -2.30
N LEU A 141 -2.40 -0.49 -1.00
CA LEU A 141 -2.74 -1.62 -0.12
C LEU A 141 -4.20 -1.53 0.39
N PRO A 142 -5.21 -1.68 -0.49
CA PRO A 142 -6.60 -1.38 -0.15
C PRO A 142 -7.20 -2.35 0.89
N ILE A 143 -6.74 -3.61 0.93
CA ILE A 143 -7.25 -4.61 1.88
C ILE A 143 -6.78 -4.31 3.30
N SER A 144 -5.47 -4.14 3.51
CA SER A 144 -4.96 -3.85 4.86
C SER A 144 -5.41 -2.48 5.33
N LYS A 145 -5.50 -1.49 4.43
CA LYS A 145 -6.12 -0.19 4.73
C LYS A 145 -7.56 -0.33 5.25
N ALA A 146 -8.41 -1.07 4.53
CA ALA A 146 -9.79 -1.28 4.97
C ALA A 146 -9.86 -2.08 6.28
N SER A 147 -9.02 -3.10 6.42
CA SER A 147 -8.95 -3.96 7.61
C SER A 147 -8.52 -3.16 8.83
N PHE A 148 -7.50 -2.31 8.69
CA PHE A 148 -7.04 -1.39 9.72
C PHE A 148 -8.17 -0.46 10.18
N TRP A 149 -8.84 0.24 9.26
CA TRP A 149 -9.92 1.15 9.64
C TRP A 149 -11.15 0.44 10.22
N ALA A 150 -11.44 -0.78 9.80
CA ALA A 150 -12.45 -1.62 10.45
C ALA A 150 -12.04 -1.99 11.89
N MET A 151 -10.77 -2.34 12.10
CA MET A 151 -10.23 -2.62 13.43
C MET A 151 -10.26 -1.38 14.34
N VAL A 152 -9.93 -0.20 13.82
CA VAL A 152 -10.08 1.07 14.57
C VAL A 152 -11.53 1.25 15.05
N GLY A 153 -12.52 0.94 14.20
CA GLY A 153 -13.94 0.97 14.57
C GLY A 153 -14.31 -0.04 15.65
N HIS A 154 -13.78 -1.26 15.57
CA HIS A 154 -13.98 -2.29 16.58
C HIS A 154 -13.35 -1.91 17.92
N VAL A 155 -12.08 -1.50 17.93
CA VAL A 155 -11.36 -1.05 19.15
C VAL A 155 -12.07 0.15 19.78
N ALA A 156 -12.58 1.10 18.99
CA ALA A 156 -13.35 2.22 19.51
C ALA A 156 -14.67 1.79 20.19
N ALA A 157 -15.30 0.72 19.71
CA ALA A 157 -16.52 0.18 20.32
C ALA A 157 -16.25 -0.52 21.67
N GLU A 158 -15.08 -1.16 21.81
CA GLU A 158 -14.73 -1.97 22.98
C GLU A 158 -13.93 -1.23 24.05
N VAL A 159 -13.13 -0.23 23.68
CA VAL A 159 -12.28 0.50 24.65
C VAL A 159 -13.14 1.23 25.68
N SER A 160 -12.85 1.06 26.98
CA SER A 160 -13.60 1.71 28.06
C SER A 160 -13.31 3.21 28.16
N ASP A 161 -12.06 3.62 27.91
CA ASP A 161 -11.61 5.01 27.98
C ASP A 161 -12.30 5.89 26.93
N THR A 162 -13.01 6.91 27.40
CA THR A 162 -13.82 7.80 26.56
C THR A 162 -12.97 8.76 25.72
N ALA A 163 -11.78 9.15 26.20
CA ALA A 163 -10.87 10.02 25.47
C ALA A 163 -10.24 9.28 24.29
N ILE A 164 -9.78 8.04 24.53
CA ILE A 164 -9.26 7.16 23.46
C ILE A 164 -10.35 6.88 22.43
N ARG A 165 -11.56 6.51 22.88
CA ARG A 165 -12.71 6.31 21.99
C ARG A 165 -12.99 7.53 21.11
N THR A 166 -13.00 8.72 21.72
CA THR A 166 -13.29 9.98 21.00
C THR A 166 -12.22 10.29 19.95
N ALA A 167 -10.94 10.01 20.26
CA ALA A 167 -9.84 10.18 19.32
C ALA A 167 -9.97 9.24 18.11
N LEU A 168 -10.17 7.94 18.34
CA LEU A 168 -10.35 6.94 17.28
C LEU A 168 -11.56 7.26 16.37
N LEU A 169 -12.70 7.62 16.98
CA LEU A 169 -13.89 8.06 16.23
C LEU A 169 -13.64 9.38 15.48
N GLY A 170 -12.76 10.25 15.99
CA GLY A 170 -12.29 11.45 15.29
C GLY A 170 -11.61 11.12 13.96
N HIS A 171 -10.66 10.18 13.98
CA HIS A 171 -9.95 9.73 12.78
C HIS A 171 -10.89 9.05 11.77
N LEU A 172 -11.82 8.22 12.23
CA LEU A 172 -12.83 7.59 11.35
C LEU A 172 -13.75 8.62 10.67
N ARG A 173 -14.16 9.66 11.39
CA ARG A 173 -14.95 10.76 10.81
C ARG A 173 -14.16 11.52 9.76
N HIS A 174 -12.88 11.81 10.01
CA HIS A 174 -12.01 12.49 9.05
C HIS A 174 -11.82 11.65 7.78
N LEU A 175 -11.60 10.33 7.92
CA LEU A 175 -11.55 9.42 6.77
C LEU A 175 -12.86 9.45 5.97
N LYS A 176 -14.00 9.38 6.65
CA LYS A 176 -15.32 9.43 6.00
C LYS A 176 -15.49 10.74 5.22
N GLN A 177 -15.05 11.87 5.76
CA GLN A 177 -15.09 13.17 5.07
C GLN A 177 -14.14 13.25 3.87
N GLN A 178 -12.98 12.59 3.92
CA GLN A 178 -12.08 12.46 2.76
C GLN A 178 -12.60 11.48 1.68
N THR A 179 -13.56 10.60 2.03
CA THR A 179 -14.07 9.53 1.15
C THR A 179 -15.50 9.79 0.63
N ILE A 180 -16.04 11.01 0.75
CA ILE A 180 -17.42 11.35 0.34
C ILE A 180 -17.43 12.50 -0.70
N PRO A 181 -18.07 12.31 -1.85
CA PRO A 181 -19.17 13.15 -2.32
C PRO A 181 -20.50 12.62 -1.73
N TRP A 182 -21.33 13.53 -1.22
CA TRP A 182 -22.47 13.33 -0.29
C TRP A 182 -23.65 12.45 -0.84
N PRO A 183 -24.68 12.15 -0.01
CA PRO A 183 -25.36 10.85 0.06
C PRO A 183 -26.51 10.70 -0.94
N ILE A 184 -26.74 9.48 -1.42
CA ILE A 184 -27.96 9.14 -2.16
C ILE A 184 -28.85 8.31 -1.23
N SER A 185 -29.84 9.00 -0.66
CA SER A 185 -31.14 8.40 -0.37
C SER A 185 -31.81 8.14 -1.72
N PHE A 186 -32.14 6.89 -2.02
CA PHE A 186 -32.79 6.54 -3.27
C PHE A 186 -34.27 6.95 -3.25
N SER A 187 -34.67 7.77 -4.21
CA SER A 187 -36.03 7.76 -4.78
C SER A 187 -35.89 8.04 -6.28
N PRO A 188 -36.51 7.22 -7.16
CA PRO A 188 -36.24 7.27 -8.60
C PRO A 188 -37.25 8.17 -9.30
N SER A 189 -36.79 9.24 -9.96
CA SER A 189 -37.41 9.72 -11.20
C SER A 189 -36.50 10.70 -11.95
N GLU A 190 -36.31 10.37 -13.24
CA GLU A 190 -36.05 11.25 -14.39
C GLU A 190 -34.66 11.92 -14.59
N MET A 191 -34.06 11.54 -15.72
CA MET A 191 -32.86 12.07 -16.42
C MET A 191 -33.12 13.44 -17.12
N PRO A 192 -32.20 14.04 -17.92
CA PRO A 192 -30.76 14.39 -17.81
C PRO A 192 -30.54 15.89 -18.26
N PRO A 193 -29.43 16.30 -18.92
CA PRO A 193 -27.99 16.26 -18.60
C PRO A 193 -27.38 17.67 -18.44
N CYS A 194 -26.18 17.78 -17.85
CA CYS A 194 -25.17 18.74 -18.33
C CYS A 194 -23.77 18.38 -17.81
N SER A 195 -22.91 18.08 -18.78
CA SER A 195 -21.48 17.80 -18.70
C SER A 195 -20.66 19.03 -18.29
N LEU A 196 -19.64 18.84 -17.45
CA LEU A 196 -18.33 19.51 -17.58
C LEU A 196 -17.25 18.63 -16.94
N GLN A 197 -16.19 18.37 -17.72
CA GLN A 197 -15.12 17.39 -17.51
C GLN A 197 -14.02 17.89 -16.56
N VAL A 198 -13.55 17.05 -15.64
CA VAL A 198 -12.15 17.03 -15.15
C VAL A 198 -11.70 15.58 -14.93
N SER A 199 -10.83 15.12 -15.84
CA SER A 199 -9.92 13.94 -15.81
C SER A 199 -10.40 12.58 -15.28
N SER A 200 -11.03 11.79 -16.16
CA SER A 200 -11.59 10.46 -15.90
C SER A 200 -10.74 9.27 -16.39
N THR A 201 -9.47 9.43 -16.77
CA THR A 201 -8.70 8.34 -17.41
C THR A 201 -8.15 7.30 -16.43
N ALA A 202 -7.66 7.69 -15.26
CA ALA A 202 -7.06 6.75 -14.29
C ALA A 202 -8.11 5.85 -13.59
N GLN A 203 -9.28 6.39 -13.24
CA GLN A 203 -10.35 5.63 -12.59
C GLN A 203 -11.04 4.64 -13.56
N HIS A 204 -11.15 4.99 -14.85
CA HIS A 204 -11.67 4.07 -15.87
C HIS A 204 -10.72 2.88 -16.09
N GLN A 205 -9.41 3.15 -16.23
CA GLN A 205 -8.42 2.10 -16.48
C GLN A 205 -8.31 1.11 -15.31
N GLN A 206 -8.36 1.59 -14.06
CA GLN A 206 -8.25 0.72 -12.89
C GLN A 206 -9.54 -0.08 -12.61
N GLY A 207 -10.71 0.52 -12.88
CA GLY A 207 -12.00 -0.17 -12.84
C GLY A 207 -12.12 -1.23 -13.92
N GLU A 208 -11.58 -0.97 -15.10
CA GLU A 208 -11.55 -1.91 -16.22
C GLU A 208 -10.55 -3.05 -15.98
N ALA A 209 -9.33 -2.76 -15.51
CA ALA A 209 -8.35 -3.79 -15.14
C ALA A 209 -8.92 -4.78 -14.13
N ARG A 210 -9.59 -4.29 -13.07
CA ARG A 210 -10.24 -5.17 -12.08
C ARG A 210 -11.28 -6.10 -12.70
N ARG A 211 -12.09 -5.60 -13.64
CA ARG A 211 -13.12 -6.39 -14.34
C ARG A 211 -12.53 -7.40 -15.33
N ARG A 212 -11.27 -7.22 -15.71
CA ARG A 212 -10.51 -8.11 -16.58
C ARG A 212 -9.72 -9.18 -15.81
N THR A 213 -9.56 -9.04 -14.49
CA THR A 213 -8.77 -9.98 -13.68
C THR A 213 -9.62 -11.07 -13.04
N VAL A 214 -9.18 -12.32 -13.16
CA VAL A 214 -9.75 -13.50 -12.50
C VAL A 214 -8.75 -14.12 -11.50
N TYR A 215 -9.30 -14.75 -10.48
CA TYR A 215 -8.59 -15.52 -9.46
C TYR A 215 -8.80 -17.01 -9.73
N VAL A 216 -7.70 -17.74 -9.88
CA VAL A 216 -7.69 -19.18 -10.13
C VAL A 216 -7.04 -19.87 -8.93
N SER A 217 -7.70 -20.89 -8.35
CA SER A 217 -7.20 -21.61 -7.18
C SER A 217 -7.32 -23.11 -7.33
N HIS A 218 -6.75 -23.84 -6.36
CA HIS A 218 -6.63 -25.31 -6.39
C HIS A 218 -5.71 -25.79 -7.52
N LEU A 219 -4.65 -25.00 -7.81
CA LEU A 219 -3.67 -25.34 -8.83
C LEU A 219 -2.60 -26.27 -8.23
N PRO A 220 -2.35 -27.47 -8.79
CA PRO A 220 -1.29 -28.34 -8.30
C PRO A 220 0.08 -27.74 -8.59
N ALA A 221 1.02 -27.88 -7.66
CA ALA A 221 2.37 -27.31 -7.78
C ALA A 221 3.13 -27.81 -9.03
N GLN A 222 2.87 -29.05 -9.44
CA GLN A 222 3.46 -29.68 -10.62
C GLN A 222 2.72 -29.38 -11.93
N LEU A 223 1.65 -28.58 -11.89
CA LEU A 223 0.94 -28.19 -13.11
C LEU A 223 1.90 -27.43 -14.04
N PRO A 224 2.04 -27.80 -15.32
CA PRO A 224 2.86 -27.04 -16.26
C PRO A 224 2.24 -25.67 -16.57
N GLN A 225 3.07 -24.63 -16.70
CA GLN A 225 2.60 -23.28 -17.03
C GLN A 225 1.82 -23.24 -18.35
N ASN A 226 2.33 -23.91 -19.38
CA ASN A 226 1.70 -24.00 -20.69
C ASN A 226 0.30 -24.63 -20.63
N THR A 227 0.09 -25.65 -19.78
CA THR A 227 -1.24 -26.25 -19.57
C THR A 227 -2.23 -25.27 -18.94
N LEU A 228 -1.80 -24.45 -17.97
CA LEU A 228 -2.64 -23.39 -17.40
C LEU A 228 -2.97 -22.32 -18.44
N MET A 229 -1.99 -21.93 -19.24
CA MET A 229 -2.18 -20.95 -20.31
C MET A 229 -3.15 -21.48 -21.40
N GLU A 230 -3.02 -22.73 -21.79
CA GLU A 230 -3.91 -23.40 -22.75
C GLU A 230 -5.35 -23.46 -22.24
N PHE A 231 -5.55 -23.82 -20.97
CA PHE A 231 -6.86 -23.78 -20.33
C PHE A 231 -7.50 -22.38 -20.41
N LEU A 232 -6.74 -21.34 -20.06
CA LEU A 232 -7.22 -19.96 -20.07
C LEU A 232 -7.42 -19.40 -21.48
N SER A 233 -6.69 -19.91 -22.48
CA SER A 233 -6.80 -19.45 -23.87
C SER A 233 -8.20 -19.63 -24.47
N HIS A 234 -8.97 -20.60 -23.95
CA HIS A 234 -10.39 -20.79 -24.30
C HIS A 234 -11.26 -19.57 -23.97
N ALA A 235 -10.86 -18.78 -22.98
CA ALA A 235 -11.53 -17.56 -22.58
C ALA A 235 -11.01 -16.31 -23.32
N GLY A 236 -9.90 -16.41 -24.05
CA GLY A 236 -9.31 -15.34 -24.84
C GLY A 236 -7.87 -15.02 -24.47
N VAL A 237 -7.38 -13.89 -25.00
CA VAL A 237 -5.98 -13.45 -24.79
C VAL A 237 -5.76 -13.08 -23.32
N VAL A 238 -4.64 -13.57 -22.78
CA VAL A 238 -4.17 -13.28 -21.42
C VAL A 238 -3.06 -12.23 -21.49
N ASP A 239 -3.19 -11.17 -20.68
CA ASP A 239 -2.22 -10.08 -20.63
C ASP A 239 -1.18 -10.29 -19.53
N LYS A 240 -1.61 -10.80 -18.36
CA LYS A 240 -0.73 -11.00 -17.19
C LYS A 240 -1.12 -12.24 -16.40
N VAL A 241 -0.12 -12.92 -15.84
CA VAL A 241 -0.31 -14.03 -14.89
C VAL A 241 0.63 -13.86 -13.70
N ARG A 242 0.11 -14.05 -12.48
CA ARG A 242 0.88 -14.08 -11.22
C ARG A 242 0.52 -15.30 -10.43
N VAL A 243 1.48 -16.22 -10.26
CA VAL A 243 1.30 -17.46 -9.51
C VAL A 243 1.80 -17.26 -8.10
N CYS A 244 1.01 -17.65 -7.11
CA CYS A 244 1.29 -17.43 -5.71
C CYS A 244 1.17 -18.75 -4.93
N VAL A 245 2.00 -18.86 -3.90
CA VAL A 245 1.97 -19.97 -2.94
C VAL A 245 1.34 -19.48 -1.65
N SER A 246 0.38 -20.24 -1.13
CA SER A 246 -0.14 -19.99 0.21
C SER A 246 0.60 -20.86 1.23
N PRO A 247 1.19 -20.29 2.29
CA PRO A 247 1.81 -21.06 3.36
C PRO A 247 0.80 -22.03 3.98
N GLY A 248 1.17 -23.30 4.10
CA GLY A 248 0.32 -24.33 4.71
C GLY A 248 -0.70 -24.99 3.78
N TYR A 249 -0.78 -24.61 2.50
CA TYR A 249 -1.60 -25.29 1.50
C TYR A 249 -0.73 -26.00 0.46
N SER A 250 -1.12 -27.22 0.06
CA SER A 250 -0.45 -28.00 -0.99
C SER A 250 -0.75 -27.49 -2.41
N THR A 251 -1.78 -26.66 -2.55
CA THR A 251 -2.21 -26.08 -3.83
C THR A 251 -1.85 -24.60 -3.91
N MET A 252 -1.45 -24.18 -5.12
CA MET A 252 -1.17 -22.80 -5.48
C MET A 252 -2.45 -22.08 -5.95
N PHE A 253 -2.32 -20.78 -6.16
CA PHE A 253 -3.33 -19.95 -6.81
C PHE A 253 -2.67 -18.95 -7.77
N ALA A 254 -3.45 -18.37 -8.67
CA ALA A 254 -2.98 -17.37 -9.61
C ALA A 254 -3.98 -16.24 -9.80
N PHE A 255 -3.46 -15.04 -10.03
CA PHE A 255 -4.20 -13.94 -10.64
C PHE A 255 -3.92 -13.92 -12.13
N VAL A 256 -4.96 -13.74 -12.94
CA VAL A 256 -4.87 -13.72 -14.40
C VAL A 256 -5.63 -12.50 -14.91
N GLU A 257 -4.94 -11.58 -15.57
CA GLU A 257 -5.58 -10.45 -16.25
C GLU A 257 -5.82 -10.81 -17.72
N MET A 258 -7.09 -10.83 -18.11
CA MET A 258 -7.51 -11.06 -19.49
C MET A 258 -7.41 -9.75 -20.30
N HIS A 259 -7.26 -9.86 -21.61
CA HIS A 259 -7.28 -8.68 -22.47
C HIS A 259 -8.64 -7.95 -22.47
N THR A 260 -9.73 -8.71 -22.33
CA THR A 260 -11.09 -8.15 -22.36
C THR A 260 -11.92 -8.59 -21.16
N VAL A 261 -12.88 -7.74 -20.77
CA VAL A 261 -13.84 -8.07 -19.70
C VAL A 261 -14.70 -9.27 -20.10
N LYS A 262 -15.02 -9.41 -21.40
CA LYS A 262 -15.73 -10.58 -21.93
C LYS A 262 -14.91 -11.85 -21.69
N GLY A 263 -13.60 -11.80 -21.95
CA GLY A 263 -12.73 -12.93 -21.69
C GLY A 263 -12.67 -13.31 -20.21
N ALA A 264 -12.62 -12.32 -19.31
CA ALA A 264 -12.69 -12.60 -17.87
C ALA A 264 -14.00 -13.31 -17.45
N LYS A 265 -15.14 -12.94 -18.06
CA LYS A 265 -16.42 -13.64 -17.81
C LYS A 265 -16.40 -15.08 -18.31
N VAL A 266 -15.90 -15.32 -19.52
CA VAL A 266 -15.76 -16.68 -20.06
C VAL A 266 -14.79 -17.51 -19.22
N ALA A 267 -13.70 -16.92 -18.72
CA ALA A 267 -12.77 -17.62 -17.83
C ALA A 267 -13.45 -18.07 -16.53
N ILE A 268 -14.35 -17.25 -15.95
CA ILE A 268 -15.12 -17.62 -14.77
C ILE A 268 -16.07 -18.81 -15.06
N GLU A 269 -16.60 -18.91 -16.28
CA GLU A 269 -17.43 -20.06 -16.70
C GLU A 269 -16.63 -21.37 -16.77
N LEU A 270 -15.30 -21.32 -16.83
CA LEU A 270 -14.42 -22.49 -16.74
C LEU A 270 -14.26 -23.03 -15.30
N ASN A 271 -14.91 -22.39 -14.30
CA ASN A 271 -14.88 -22.85 -12.92
C ASN A 271 -15.38 -24.30 -12.80
N GLY A 272 -14.61 -25.15 -12.13
CA GLY A 272 -14.87 -26.59 -12.08
C GLY A 272 -14.15 -27.41 -13.14
N GLY A 273 -13.32 -26.78 -13.99
CA GLY A 273 -12.48 -27.46 -14.97
C GLY A 273 -11.50 -28.45 -14.33
N HIS A 274 -11.14 -29.50 -15.06
CA HIS A 274 -10.20 -30.52 -14.60
C HIS A 274 -8.82 -30.33 -15.22
N MET A 275 -7.78 -30.26 -14.39
CA MET A 275 -6.39 -30.12 -14.81
C MET A 275 -5.50 -31.00 -13.93
N MET A 276 -4.76 -31.94 -14.55
CA MET A 276 -3.86 -32.87 -13.84
C MET A 276 -4.55 -33.64 -12.69
N GLY A 277 -5.83 -34.00 -12.87
CA GLY A 277 -6.62 -34.71 -11.85
C GLY A 277 -7.17 -33.83 -10.72
N CYS A 278 -6.95 -32.52 -10.76
CA CYS A 278 -7.51 -31.56 -9.81
C CYS A 278 -8.63 -30.74 -10.44
N VAL A 279 -9.65 -30.40 -9.65
CA VAL A 279 -10.72 -29.48 -10.04
C VAL A 279 -10.27 -28.04 -9.72
N VAL A 280 -10.08 -27.21 -10.74
CA VAL A 280 -9.69 -25.82 -10.56
C VAL A 280 -10.90 -24.94 -10.29
N ARG A 281 -10.72 -23.93 -9.43
CA ARG A 281 -11.75 -22.93 -9.17
C ARG A 281 -11.39 -21.60 -9.77
N VAL A 282 -12.30 -21.00 -10.53
CA VAL A 282 -12.12 -19.70 -11.18
C VAL A 282 -13.18 -18.73 -10.67
N GLN A 283 -12.76 -17.55 -10.21
CA GLN A 283 -13.64 -16.51 -9.65
C GLN A 283 -13.20 -15.13 -10.13
N ALA A 284 -14.08 -14.14 -10.04
CA ALA A 284 -13.66 -12.75 -10.26
C ALA A 284 -12.62 -12.34 -9.21
N ALA A 285 -11.52 -11.71 -9.63
CA ALA A 285 -10.52 -11.23 -8.70
C ALA A 285 -11.06 -10.03 -7.91
N ARG A 286 -10.73 -9.97 -6.61
CA ARG A 286 -11.09 -8.81 -5.77
C ARG A 286 -10.29 -7.58 -6.14
N ASN A 287 -9.04 -7.76 -6.59
CA ASN A 287 -8.10 -6.71 -6.98
C ASN A 287 -7.47 -7.03 -8.35
N PRO A 288 -7.11 -6.02 -9.16
CA PRO A 288 -6.31 -6.22 -10.37
C PRO A 288 -4.85 -6.54 -10.05
N ILE A 289 -4.11 -7.03 -11.05
CA ILE A 289 -2.66 -7.18 -10.98
C ILE A 289 -2.04 -5.78 -11.09
N GLN A 290 -1.36 -5.34 -10.04
CA GLN A 290 -0.86 -3.97 -9.92
C GLN A 290 0.55 -3.78 -10.46
N ASP A 291 1.37 -4.84 -10.43
CA ASP A 291 2.73 -4.80 -10.92
C ASP A 291 2.80 -5.00 -12.44
N VAL A 292 3.97 -4.69 -12.99
CA VAL A 292 4.31 -4.90 -14.39
C VAL A 292 5.61 -5.68 -14.41
N MET A 293 5.60 -6.83 -15.08
CA MET A 293 6.77 -7.68 -15.29
C MET A 293 7.17 -7.67 -16.76
N SER A 294 8.44 -7.93 -17.05
CA SER A 294 8.98 -7.99 -18.42
C SER A 294 8.28 -9.03 -19.30
N GLY A 295 7.68 -10.06 -18.70
CA GLY A 295 6.90 -11.09 -19.39
C GLY A 295 5.42 -10.78 -19.60
N ASP A 296 4.92 -9.61 -19.19
CA ASP A 296 3.54 -9.20 -19.43
C ASP A 296 3.31 -8.81 -20.91
N ALA A 297 2.04 -8.79 -21.33
CA ALA A 297 1.68 -8.26 -22.63
C ALA A 297 1.92 -6.73 -22.70
N ILE A 298 2.47 -6.27 -23.81
CA ILE A 298 2.77 -4.86 -24.06
C ILE A 298 1.94 -4.39 -25.24
N TYR A 299 1.23 -3.28 -25.05
CA TYR A 299 0.42 -2.64 -26.08
C TYR A 299 0.98 -1.24 -26.36
N SER A 300 0.95 -0.84 -27.63
CA SER A 300 1.25 0.53 -28.04
C SER A 300 0.21 1.52 -27.48
N PRO A 301 0.48 2.83 -27.48
CA PRO A 301 -0.52 3.85 -27.15
C PRO A 301 -1.77 3.81 -28.05
N THR A 302 -1.67 3.20 -29.23
CA THR A 302 -2.79 2.99 -30.16
C THR A 302 -3.56 1.69 -29.91
N GLY A 303 -3.20 0.93 -28.87
CA GLY A 303 -3.83 -0.34 -28.50
C GLY A 303 -3.38 -1.55 -29.33
N LEU A 304 -2.34 -1.40 -30.17
CA LEU A 304 -1.78 -2.52 -30.94
C LEU A 304 -0.85 -3.34 -30.05
N LEU A 305 -1.02 -4.66 -30.07
CA LEU A 305 -0.17 -5.57 -29.34
C LEU A 305 1.26 -5.56 -29.90
N GLN A 306 2.24 -5.24 -29.05
CA GLN A 306 3.67 -5.24 -29.36
C GLN A 306 4.35 -6.52 -28.84
N GLN A 307 3.91 -7.04 -27.70
CA GLN A 307 4.40 -8.26 -27.10
C GLN A 307 3.25 -9.04 -26.46
N HIS A 308 3.16 -10.34 -26.72
CA HIS A 308 2.24 -11.24 -26.02
C HIS A 308 2.75 -11.56 -24.61
N CYS A 309 1.85 -11.92 -23.68
CA CYS A 309 2.25 -12.48 -22.41
C CYS A 309 3.15 -13.71 -22.63
N LEU A 310 4.32 -13.72 -21.99
CA LEU A 310 5.32 -14.79 -22.11
C LEU A 310 5.02 -15.96 -21.16
N PHE A 311 4.07 -15.81 -20.24
CA PHE A 311 3.63 -16.89 -19.35
C PHE A 311 3.08 -18.06 -20.18
N GLY A 312 3.49 -19.28 -19.85
CA GLY A 312 3.07 -20.48 -20.58
C GLY A 312 3.91 -20.83 -21.81
N GLN A 313 4.96 -20.06 -22.12
CA GLN A 313 5.95 -20.47 -23.13
C GLN A 313 6.89 -21.58 -22.63
N SER A 314 6.91 -21.82 -21.31
CA SER A 314 7.65 -22.90 -20.66
C SER A 314 6.71 -24.02 -20.22
N SER A 315 7.20 -25.27 -20.25
CA SER A 315 6.54 -26.42 -19.62
C SER A 315 6.96 -26.63 -18.16
N ALA A 316 7.72 -25.68 -17.59
CA ALA A 316 8.11 -25.73 -16.19
C ALA A 316 6.88 -25.78 -15.26
N PRO A 317 6.99 -26.47 -14.11
CA PRO A 317 5.90 -26.54 -13.14
C PRO A 317 5.61 -25.17 -12.54
N LEU A 318 4.35 -24.91 -12.13
CA LEU A 318 3.95 -23.66 -11.48
C LEU A 318 4.80 -23.34 -10.24
N ALA A 319 5.28 -24.36 -9.51
CA ALA A 319 6.19 -24.18 -8.38
C ALA A 319 7.46 -23.40 -8.74
N ALA A 320 7.97 -23.54 -9.97
CA ALA A 320 9.16 -22.82 -10.43
C ALA A 320 8.89 -21.31 -10.66
N CYS A 321 7.63 -20.90 -10.87
CA CYS A 321 7.27 -19.49 -10.93
C CYS A 321 7.37 -18.82 -9.56
N ALA A 322 7.13 -19.57 -8.49
CA ALA A 322 7.05 -19.03 -7.13
C ALA A 322 8.42 -18.86 -6.44
N THR A 323 9.49 -19.42 -7.00
CA THR A 323 10.86 -19.28 -6.51
C THR A 323 11.55 -18.00 -6.99
N GLU A 324 10.94 -17.27 -7.92
CA GLU A 324 11.36 -15.92 -8.31
C GLU A 324 10.98 -14.92 -7.19
N PRO A 325 11.90 -14.03 -6.75
CA PRO A 325 11.67 -13.12 -5.62
C PRO A 325 10.53 -12.12 -5.82
N SER A 326 9.97 -12.04 -7.03
CA SER A 326 8.81 -11.25 -7.43
C SER A 326 7.45 -11.93 -7.17
N CYS A 327 7.41 -13.26 -6.94
CA CYS A 327 6.15 -14.03 -6.80
C CYS A 327 5.71 -14.33 -5.37
N VAL A 328 6.51 -13.99 -4.35
CA VAL A 328 6.12 -14.18 -2.95
C VAL A 328 5.26 -13.00 -2.50
N ILE A 329 3.94 -13.10 -2.70
CA ILE A 329 2.99 -12.29 -1.94
C ILE A 329 3.14 -12.73 -0.48
N ARG A 330 3.89 -11.95 0.31
CA ARG A 330 3.98 -12.15 1.76
C ARG A 330 2.56 -12.01 2.33
N HIS A 331 2.01 -13.13 2.76
CA HIS A 331 0.68 -13.20 3.34
C HIS A 331 0.62 -12.32 4.59
N GLN A 332 -0.28 -11.35 4.52
CA GLN A 332 -0.99 -10.78 5.67
C GLN A 332 -1.60 -11.94 6.47
N MET A 333 -1.13 -12.14 7.70
CA MET A 333 -1.89 -12.76 8.80
C MET A 333 -2.23 -11.66 9.79
#